data_AF-A0A662H965-F1
#
_entry.id   AF-A0A662H965-F1
#
_cell.length_a   1.000
_cell.length_b   1.000
_cell.length_c   1.000
_cell.angle_alpha   90.00
_cell.angle_beta   90.00
_cell.angle_gamma   90.00
#
_symmetry.space_group_name_H-M   'P 1'
#
loop_
_entity.id
_entity.type
_entity.pdbx_description
1 polymer ?
#
loop_
_entity_poly.entity_id
_entity_poly.type
_entity_poly.pdbx_seq_one_letter_code
_entity_poly.pdbx_strand_id
1 'polypeptide(L)'
;MGITKTLQDRFEKFTAKTPPDVTGTRYANSKTIALPRFLEGSSAMAVIVELTRNILESSGVPAGQQGVYFAFAQRARRIAFSHSGDTLTKFLEGLKAEFVSKGCDPAILDKIASLITG
;
A
#
# COMPACT_ATOMS: atom_id res chain seq x y z
N MET A 1 -0.59 30.07 -17.13
CA MET A 1 -1.40 28.91 -16.65
C MET A 1 -1.34 27.85 -17.75
N GLY A 2 -0.85 26.64 -17.47
CA GLY A 2 -0.65 25.62 -18.51
C GLY A 2 -1.97 25.07 -19.05
N ILE A 3 -2.06 24.82 -20.35
CA ILE A 3 -3.25 24.25 -20.99
C ILE A 3 -3.56 22.88 -20.37
N THR A 4 -4.78 22.72 -19.83
CA THR A 4 -5.27 21.43 -19.33
C THR A 4 -5.37 20.44 -20.48
N LYS A 5 -4.66 19.31 -20.37
CA LYS A 5 -4.64 18.26 -21.41
C LYS A 5 -5.98 17.53 -21.49
N THR A 6 -6.51 17.46 -22.71
CA THR A 6 -7.76 16.77 -23.05
C THR A 6 -7.59 15.25 -22.98
N LEU A 7 -8.70 14.52 -23.13
CA LEU A 7 -8.65 13.06 -23.29
C LEU A 7 -7.82 12.67 -24.53
N GLN A 8 -8.00 13.40 -25.64
CA GLN A 8 -7.28 13.14 -26.88
C GLN A 8 -5.78 13.32 -26.71
N ASP A 9 -5.33 14.42 -26.09
CA ASP A 9 -3.92 14.64 -25.75
C ASP A 9 -3.33 13.46 -24.93
N ARG A 10 -4.12 12.90 -24.00
CA ARG A 10 -3.69 11.79 -23.13
C ARG A 10 -3.61 10.49 -23.91
N PHE A 11 -4.57 10.24 -24.79
CA PHE A 11 -4.59 9.07 -25.66
C PHE A 11 -3.38 9.07 -26.61
N GLU A 12 -3.16 10.17 -27.33
CA GLU A 12 -2.02 10.31 -28.25
C GLU A 12 -0.68 10.13 -27.53
N LYS A 13 -0.52 10.76 -26.36
CA LYS A 13 0.67 10.58 -25.51
C LYS A 13 0.86 9.14 -25.05
N PHE A 14 -0.22 8.41 -24.75
CA PHE A 14 -0.13 7.01 -24.34
C PHE A 14 0.23 6.12 -25.53
N THR A 15 -0.44 6.29 -26.67
CA THR A 15 -0.16 5.59 -27.93
C THR A 15 1.29 5.73 -28.36
N ALA A 16 1.90 6.91 -28.20
CA ALA A 16 3.32 7.11 -28.51
C ALA A 16 4.29 6.32 -27.61
N LYS A 17 3.84 5.79 -26.46
CA LYS A 17 4.67 5.02 -25.52
C LYS A 17 4.54 3.51 -25.67
N THR A 18 3.51 3.03 -26.37
CA THR A 18 3.19 1.61 -26.50
C THR A 18 3.87 0.85 -27.64
N PRO A 19 4.60 1.45 -28.60
CA PRO A 19 5.33 0.65 -29.60
C PRO A 19 6.26 -0.38 -28.94
N PRO A 20 6.41 -1.59 -29.50
CA PRO A 20 7.19 -2.67 -28.89
C PRO A 20 8.65 -2.31 -28.62
N ASP A 21 9.28 -1.59 -29.56
CA ASP A 21 10.65 -1.08 -29.46
C ASP A 21 10.79 -0.08 -28.30
N VAL A 22 9.89 0.91 -28.22
CA VAL A 22 9.88 1.90 -27.14
C VAL A 22 9.65 1.24 -25.77
N THR A 23 8.71 0.30 -25.71
CA THR A 23 8.35 -0.41 -24.49
C THR A 23 9.50 -1.31 -24.04
N GLY A 24 10.06 -2.12 -24.95
CA GLY A 24 11.15 -3.05 -24.67
C GLY A 24 12.40 -2.35 -24.16
N THR A 25 12.82 -1.26 -24.84
CA THR A 25 13.99 -0.47 -24.41
C THR A 25 13.78 0.14 -23.03
N ARG A 26 12.59 0.67 -22.72
CA ARG A 26 12.29 1.22 -21.39
C ARG A 26 12.40 0.16 -20.29
N TYR A 27 11.81 -1.01 -20.50
CA TYR A 27 11.89 -2.10 -19.52
C TYR A 27 13.33 -2.57 -19.31
N ALA A 28 14.08 -2.78 -20.39
CA ALA A 28 15.49 -3.16 -20.32
C ALA A 28 16.32 -2.18 -19.48
N ASN A 29 16.17 -0.88 -19.75
CA ASN A 29 16.89 0.18 -19.04
C ASN A 29 16.49 0.28 -17.55
N SER A 30 15.23 0.02 -17.23
CA SER A 30 14.73 0.14 -15.85
C SER A 30 14.96 -1.11 -14.99
N LYS A 31 15.26 -2.27 -15.59
CA LYS A 31 15.24 -3.58 -14.91
C LYS A 31 16.15 -3.63 -13.68
N THR A 32 17.37 -3.10 -13.79
CA THR A 32 18.38 -3.11 -12.72
C THR A 32 17.99 -2.25 -11.52
N ILE A 33 17.11 -1.27 -11.72
CA ILE A 33 16.56 -0.41 -10.66
C ILE A 33 15.26 -0.99 -10.11
N ALA A 34 14.41 -1.55 -10.99
CA ALA A 34 13.09 -2.03 -10.64
C ALA A 34 13.14 -3.27 -9.75
N LEU A 35 14.04 -4.23 -10.01
CA LEU A 35 14.13 -5.47 -9.24
C LEU A 35 14.49 -5.25 -7.76
N PRO A 36 15.54 -4.48 -7.41
CA PRO A 36 15.84 -4.20 -6.00
C PRO A 36 14.70 -3.46 -5.29
N ARG A 37 14.10 -2.46 -5.95
CA ARG A 37 12.97 -1.71 -5.38
C ARG A 37 11.74 -2.58 -5.14
N PHE A 38 11.47 -3.52 -6.04
CA PHE A 38 10.41 -4.49 -5.84
C PHE A 38 10.67 -5.35 -4.60
N LEU A 39 11.89 -5.87 -4.45
CA LEU A 39 12.25 -6.70 -3.30
C LEU A 39 12.11 -5.93 -1.97
N GLU A 40 12.64 -4.72 -1.91
CA GLU A 40 12.55 -3.84 -0.75
C GLU A 40 11.10 -3.54 -0.37
N GLY A 41 10.29 -3.06 -1.32
CA GLY A 41 8.89 -2.72 -1.05
C GLY A 41 8.03 -3.94 -0.71
N SER A 42 8.24 -5.07 -1.40
CA SER A 42 7.43 -6.27 -1.21
C SER A 42 7.78 -7.00 0.08
N SER A 43 9.04 -7.01 0.49
CA SER A 43 9.46 -7.63 1.76
C SER A 43 8.77 -6.96 2.96
N ALA A 44 8.73 -5.63 2.99
CA ALA A 44 8.04 -4.87 4.02
C ALA A 44 6.52 -5.18 4.08
N MET A 45 5.91 -5.45 2.93
CA MET A 45 4.49 -5.83 2.84
C MET A 45 4.24 -7.28 3.24
N ALA A 46 5.14 -8.21 2.90
CA ALA A 46 5.03 -9.60 3.32
C ALA A 46 5.12 -9.73 4.84
N VAL A 47 6.12 -9.05 5.45
CA VAL A 47 6.33 -9.07 6.90
C VAL A 47 5.10 -8.54 7.65
N ILE A 48 4.51 -7.41 7.22
CA ILE A 48 3.36 -6.86 7.94
C ILE A 48 2.13 -7.78 7.85
N VAL A 49 1.94 -8.50 6.74
CA VAL A 49 0.86 -9.48 6.59
C VAL A 49 1.05 -10.66 7.54
N GLU A 50 2.28 -11.19 7.65
CA GLU A 50 2.58 -12.30 8.57
C GLU A 50 2.38 -11.91 10.04
N LEU A 51 2.90 -10.76 10.45
CA LEU A 51 2.72 -10.26 11.82
C LEU A 51 1.23 -9.99 12.13
N THR A 52 0.50 -9.43 11.17
CA THR A 52 -0.94 -9.23 11.31
C THR A 52 -1.67 -10.55 11.47
N ARG A 53 -1.31 -11.58 10.68
CA ARG A 53 -1.92 -12.91 10.81
C ARG A 53 -1.75 -13.46 12.22
N ASN A 54 -0.56 -13.35 12.81
CA ASN A 54 -0.32 -13.78 14.19
C ASN A 54 -1.21 -13.05 15.21
N ILE A 55 -1.43 -11.75 15.04
CA ILE A 55 -2.35 -10.97 15.88
C ILE A 55 -3.80 -11.46 15.71
N LEU A 56 -4.23 -11.70 14.48
CA LEU A 56 -5.60 -12.11 14.17
C LEU A 56 -5.90 -13.51 14.69
N GLU A 57 -4.97 -14.45 14.52
CA GLU A 57 -5.09 -15.82 15.02
C GLU A 57 -5.11 -15.85 16.55
N SER A 58 -4.19 -15.12 17.21
CA SER A 58 -4.19 -15.01 18.68
C SER A 58 -5.39 -14.27 19.26
N SER A 59 -6.04 -13.41 18.46
CA SER A 59 -7.28 -12.70 18.83
C SER A 59 -8.55 -13.46 18.41
N GLY A 60 -8.43 -14.67 17.85
CA GLY A 60 -9.57 -15.51 17.48
C GLY A 60 -10.38 -15.04 16.26
N VAL A 61 -9.82 -14.19 15.40
CA VAL A 61 -10.52 -13.68 14.21
C VAL A 61 -10.64 -14.79 13.15
N PRO A 62 -11.86 -15.16 12.72
CA PRO A 62 -12.06 -16.20 11.71
C PRO A 62 -11.38 -15.84 10.39
N ALA A 63 -10.76 -16.82 9.73
CA ALA A 63 -10.01 -16.62 8.48
C ALA A 63 -10.80 -15.86 7.40
N GLY A 64 -12.11 -16.11 7.28
CA GLY A 64 -13.00 -15.43 6.33
C GLY A 64 -13.18 -13.93 6.58
N GLN A 65 -12.84 -13.43 7.78
CA GLN A 65 -12.94 -12.02 8.16
C GLN A 65 -11.58 -11.30 8.19
N GLN A 66 -10.47 -12.05 8.12
CA GLN A 66 -9.11 -11.49 8.23
C GLN A 66 -8.73 -10.57 7.06
N GLY A 67 -9.34 -10.75 5.89
CA GLY A 67 -9.03 -9.97 4.68
C GLY A 67 -9.12 -8.45 4.88
N VAL A 68 -10.12 -7.99 5.66
CA VAL A 68 -10.31 -6.56 5.94
C VAL A 68 -9.18 -6.03 6.84
N TYR A 69 -8.69 -6.82 7.80
CA TYR A 69 -7.56 -6.43 8.64
C TYR A 69 -6.23 -6.43 7.88
N PHE A 70 -6.01 -7.37 6.94
CA PHE A 70 -4.83 -7.33 6.08
C PHE A 70 -4.82 -6.06 5.20
N ALA A 71 -5.99 -5.64 4.69
CA ALA A 71 -6.10 -4.39 3.95
C ALA A 71 -5.78 -3.16 4.81
N PHE A 72 -6.18 -3.15 6.09
CA PHE A 72 -5.77 -2.11 7.04
C PHE A 72 -4.24 -2.09 7.21
N ALA A 73 -3.64 -3.24 7.52
CA ALA A 73 -2.21 -3.38 7.77
C ALA A 73 -1.35 -2.91 6.58
N GLN A 74 -1.70 -3.33 5.36
CA GLN A 74 -0.99 -2.93 4.14
C GLN A 74 -1.13 -1.42 3.85
N ARG A 75 -2.32 -0.85 4.06
CA ARG A 75 -2.54 0.60 3.89
C ARG A 75 -1.77 1.40 4.93
N ALA A 76 -1.79 0.96 6.17
CA ALA A 76 -1.04 1.58 7.26
C ALA A 76 0.48 1.54 6.96
N ARG A 77 1.01 0.39 6.50
CA ARG A 77 2.41 0.26 6.10
C ARG A 77 2.76 1.15 4.91
N ARG A 78 1.85 1.27 3.92
CA ARG A 78 2.04 2.18 2.78
C ARG A 78 2.12 3.64 3.22
N ILE A 79 1.31 4.07 4.18
CA ILE A 79 1.35 5.43 4.72
C ILE A 79 2.70 5.70 5.39
N ALA A 80 3.24 4.72 6.13
CA ALA A 80 4.55 4.84 6.77
C ALA A 80 5.73 4.97 5.79
N PHE A 81 5.56 4.66 4.50
CA PHE A 81 6.59 4.96 3.49
C PHE A 81 6.71 6.45 3.16
N SER A 82 5.74 7.27 3.55
CA SER A 82 5.71 8.71 3.23
C SER A 82 5.52 9.60 4.44
N HIS A 83 5.20 9.04 5.61
CA HIS A 83 4.88 9.77 6.82
C HIS A 83 5.56 9.14 8.04
N SER A 84 5.91 9.99 9.01
CA SER A 84 6.49 9.61 10.30
C SER A 84 6.01 10.55 11.41
N GLY A 85 6.23 10.16 12.67
CA GLY A 85 5.83 10.95 13.85
C GLY A 85 4.33 11.31 13.84
N ASP A 86 4.00 12.52 14.28
CA ASP A 86 2.61 12.99 14.41
C ASP A 86 1.81 12.91 13.11
N THR A 87 2.47 13.07 11.96
CA THR A 87 1.79 12.95 10.67
C THR A 87 1.32 11.53 10.43
N LEU A 88 2.17 10.54 10.70
CA LEU A 88 1.82 9.14 10.59
C LEU A 88 0.66 8.80 11.55
N THR A 89 0.74 9.24 12.80
CA THR A 89 -0.31 9.00 13.80
C THR A 89 -1.68 9.49 13.32
N LYS A 90 -1.78 10.75 12.85
CA LYS A 90 -3.04 11.31 12.34
C LYS A 90 -3.61 10.54 11.16
N PHE A 91 -2.74 10.10 10.23
CA PHE A 91 -3.19 9.29 9.10
C PHE A 91 -3.67 7.91 9.55
N LEU A 92 -3.01 7.29 10.53
CA LEU A 92 -3.42 6.00 11.08
C LEU A 92 -4.73 6.09 11.85
N GLU A 93 -4.98 7.17 12.59
CA GLU A 93 -6.25 7.44 13.27
C GLU A 93 -7.41 7.52 12.27
N GLY A 94 -7.24 8.29 11.20
CA GLY A 94 -8.24 8.38 10.13
C GLY A 94 -8.49 7.03 9.43
N LEU A 95 -7.40 6.30 9.16
CA LEU A 95 -7.49 4.96 8.58
C LEU A 95 -8.22 3.99 9.53
N LYS A 96 -7.93 4.03 10.83
CA LYS A 96 -8.59 3.20 11.83
C LYS A 96 -10.09 3.45 11.84
N ALA A 97 -10.52 4.72 11.86
CA ALA A 97 -11.94 5.08 11.83
C ALA A 97 -12.66 4.49 10.60
N GLU A 98 -12.03 4.54 9.42
CA GLU A 98 -12.55 3.93 8.20
C GLU A 98 -12.75 2.42 8.36
N PHE A 99 -11.81 1.71 8.98
CA PHE A 99 -11.88 0.25 9.12
C PHE A 99 -12.80 -0.19 10.26
N VAL A 100 -12.94 0.60 11.33
CA VAL A 100 -13.98 0.40 12.34
C VAL A 100 -15.37 0.48 11.70
N SER A 101 -15.61 1.43 10.78
CA SER A 101 -16.89 1.50 10.05
C SER A 101 -17.15 0.30 9.13
N LYS A 102 -16.13 -0.50 8.82
CA LYS A 102 -16.24 -1.75 8.05
C LYS A 102 -16.41 -2.98 8.96
N GLY A 103 -16.56 -2.78 10.27
CA GLY A 103 -16.79 -3.83 11.25
C GLY A 103 -15.52 -4.44 11.86
N CYS A 104 -14.35 -3.82 11.68
CA CYS A 104 -13.15 -4.25 12.38
C CYS A 104 -13.17 -3.81 13.86
N ASP A 105 -12.65 -4.67 14.74
CA ASP A 105 -12.46 -4.38 16.15
C ASP A 105 -11.36 -3.31 16.32
N PRO A 106 -11.69 -2.14 16.91
CA PRO A 106 -10.71 -1.07 17.13
C PRO A 106 -9.50 -1.50 17.94
N ALA A 107 -9.63 -2.42 18.91
CA ALA A 107 -8.52 -2.87 19.73
C ALA A 107 -7.53 -3.74 18.94
N ILE A 108 -8.02 -4.53 17.99
CA ILE A 108 -7.16 -5.31 17.08
C ILE A 108 -6.46 -4.37 16.10
N LEU A 109 -7.17 -3.36 15.58
CA LEU A 109 -6.56 -2.35 14.71
C LEU A 109 -5.44 -1.58 15.42
N ASP A 110 -5.58 -1.28 16.71
CA ASP A 110 -4.52 -0.65 17.51
C ASP A 110 -3.28 -1.52 17.60
N LYS A 111 -3.44 -2.82 17.91
CA LYS A 111 -2.30 -3.78 17.93
C LYS A 111 -1.58 -3.82 16.59
N ILE A 112 -2.32 -3.81 15.48
CA ILE A 112 -1.74 -3.80 14.13
C ILE A 112 -1.02 -2.47 13.86
N ALA A 113 -1.59 -1.34 14.27
CA ALA A 113 -0.98 -0.02 14.09
C ALA A 113 0.34 0.11 14.86
N SER A 114 0.42 -0.46 16.07
CA SER A 114 1.65 -0.47 16.88
C SER A 114 2.82 -1.19 16.20
N LEU A 115 2.57 -2.21 15.38
CA LEU A 115 3.63 -2.87 14.58
C LEU A 115 4.32 -1.92 13.59
N ILE A 116 3.69 -0.78 13.28
CA ILE A 116 4.13 0.17 12.25
C ILE A 116 4.78 1.39 12.88
N THR A 117 4.25 1.86 14.01
CA THR A 117 4.76 3.05 14.69
C THR A 117 5.95 2.76 15.60
N GLY A 118 6.09 1.51 16.08
CA GLY A 118 7.05 1.15 17.13
C GLY A 118 6.49 1.47 18.50
#